data_AF-A0A7Y9MIC6-F1
#
_entry.id   AF-A0A7Y9MIC6-F1
#
_cell.length_a   1.000
_cell.length_b   1.000
_cell.length_c   1.000
_cell.angle_alpha   90.00
_cell.angle_beta   90.00
_cell.angle_gamma   90.00
#
_symmetry.space_group_name_H-M   'P 1'
#
loop_
_entity.id
_entity.type
_entity.pdbx_description
1 polymer ?
#
loop_
_entity_poly.entity_id
_entity_poly.type
_entity_poly.pdbx_seq_one_letter_code
_entity_poly.pdbx_strand_id
1 'polypeptide(L)'
;MTIPIGAWTASLVFDLIGIFVDDPTPYVVGARILIIVGLVGAVLAAVWGFLDYLQLERETPAQKTGLVHMLLNLGAMALFAVNLIVRFLGDDDEVSVLGLILTLVALAALSLSGWLGGKLAYTYGVRVADEQKQAEGFRAGTP
;
A
#
# COMPACT_ATOMS: atom_id res chain seq x y z
N MET A 1 4.39 -1.05 -5.40
CA MET A 1 3.85 -0.28 -4.25
C MET A 1 2.96 0.90 -4.66
N THR A 2 3.19 1.55 -5.80
CA THR A 2 2.44 2.77 -6.18
C THR A 2 0.96 2.53 -6.50
N ILE A 3 0.63 1.44 -7.21
CA ILE A 3 -0.75 1.16 -7.63
C ILE A 3 -1.70 0.97 -6.43
N PRO A 4 -1.43 0.09 -5.43
CA PRO A 4 -2.35 -0.11 -4.32
C PRO A 4 -2.57 1.15 -3.49
N ILE A 5 -1.48 1.84 -3.13
CA ILE A 5 -1.54 3.04 -2.29
C ILE A 5 -2.30 4.16 -3.02
N GLY A 6 -2.03 4.37 -4.30
CA GLY A 6 -2.73 5.37 -5.11
C GLY A 6 -4.22 5.07 -5.22
N ALA A 7 -4.58 3.82 -5.52
CA ALA A 7 -5.97 3.41 -5.64
C ALA A 7 -6.75 3.55 -4.31
N TRP A 8 -6.17 3.08 -3.21
CA TRP A 8 -6.80 3.17 -1.88
C TRP A 8 -6.84 4.59 -1.31
N THR A 9 -5.89 5.44 -1.67
CA THR A 9 -5.97 6.87 -1.34
C THR A 9 -7.08 7.54 -2.15
N ALA A 10 -7.19 7.22 -3.44
CA ALA A 10 -8.26 7.73 -4.29
C ALA A 10 -9.65 7.23 -3.85
N SER A 11 -9.78 6.00 -3.32
CA SER A 11 -11.04 5.52 -2.78
C SER A 11 -11.50 6.33 -1.56
N LEU A 12 -10.56 6.73 -0.69
CA LEU A 12 -10.87 7.65 0.41
C LEU A 12 -11.36 9.01 -0.11
N VAL A 13 -10.72 9.55 -1.15
CA VAL A 13 -11.16 10.80 -1.78
C VAL A 13 -12.60 10.66 -2.32
N PHE A 14 -12.93 9.52 -2.93
CA PHE A 14 -14.28 9.27 -3.43
C PHE A 14 -15.29 9.17 -2.30
N ASP A 15 -14.95 8.50 -1.18
CA ASP A 15 -15.80 8.51 0.01
C ASP A 15 -16.07 9.93 0.51
N LEU A 16 -15.03 10.76 0.59
CA LEU A 16 -15.15 12.14 1.05
C LEU A 16 -16.04 12.96 0.10
N ILE A 17 -15.90 12.80 -1.22
CA ILE A 17 -16.79 13.48 -2.17
C ILE A 17 -18.23 12.99 -1.99
N GLY A 18 -18.44 11.67 -1.88
CA GLY A 18 -19.75 11.06 -1.68
C GLY A 18 -20.51 11.61 -0.47
N ILE A 19 -19.81 12.03 0.59
CA ILE A 19 -20.45 12.62 1.78
C ILE A 19 -21.08 13.99 1.50
N PHE A 20 -20.60 14.75 0.50
CA PHE A 20 -20.96 16.15 0.29
C PHE A 20 -21.78 16.41 -1.00
N VAL A 21 -22.10 15.38 -1.78
CA VAL A 21 -22.85 15.51 -3.04
C VAL A 21 -24.27 14.98 -2.91
N ASP A 22 -25.18 15.49 -3.74
CA ASP A 22 -26.60 15.08 -3.71
C ASP A 22 -26.80 13.63 -4.18
N ASP A 23 -25.99 13.17 -5.14
CA ASP A 23 -25.97 11.78 -5.61
C ASP A 23 -24.58 11.14 -5.36
N PRO A 24 -24.42 10.37 -4.26
CA PRO A 24 -23.16 9.74 -3.90
C PRO A 24 -22.84 8.49 -4.71
N THR A 25 -23.83 7.91 -5.40
CA THR A 25 -23.75 6.58 -6.04
C THR A 25 -22.51 6.40 -6.93
N PRO A 26 -22.16 7.34 -7.83
CA PRO A 26 -20.99 7.17 -8.70
C PRO A 26 -19.68 7.09 -7.92
N TYR A 27 -19.58 7.81 -6.80
CA TYR A 27 -18.38 7.84 -5.97
C TYR A 27 -18.28 6.61 -5.07
N VAL A 28 -19.40 6.11 -4.54
CA VAL A 28 -19.44 4.85 -3.77
C VAL A 28 -19.02 3.66 -4.65
N VAL A 29 -19.58 3.57 -5.86
CA VAL A 29 -19.20 2.54 -6.85
C VAL A 29 -17.73 2.69 -7.26
N GLY A 30 -17.28 3.93 -7.54
CA GLY A 30 -15.90 4.21 -7.89
C GLY A 30 -14.91 3.83 -6.78
N ALA A 31 -15.23 4.14 -5.52
CA ALA A 31 -14.42 3.76 -4.37
C ALA A 31 -14.31 2.23 -4.25
N ARG A 32 -15.40 1.49 -4.48
CA ARG A 32 -15.40 0.02 -4.51
C ARG A 32 -14.46 -0.53 -5.60
N ILE A 33 -14.54 0.02 -6.81
CA ILE A 33 -13.66 -0.36 -7.93
C ILE A 33 -12.19 -0.09 -7.58
N LEU A 34 -11.89 1.07 -7.01
CA LEU A 34 -10.53 1.44 -6.60
C LEU A 34 -9.99 0.51 -5.49
N ILE A 35 -10.83 0.09 -4.54
CA ILE A 35 -10.45 -0.92 -3.55
C ILE A 35 -10.07 -2.24 -4.22
N ILE A 36 -10.86 -2.70 -5.21
CA ILE A 36 -10.57 -3.93 -5.98
C ILE A 36 -9.24 -3.80 -6.74
N VAL A 37 -9.04 -2.69 -7.46
CA VAL A 37 -7.79 -2.41 -8.20
C VAL A 37 -6.60 -2.45 -7.23
N GLY A 38 -6.75 -1.81 -6.07
CA GLY A 38 -5.71 -1.81 -5.05
C GLY A 38 -5.42 -3.20 -4.48
N LEU A 39 -6.43 -4.02 -4.24
CA LEU A 39 -6.26 -5.41 -3.78
C LEU A 39 -5.52 -6.28 -4.81
N VAL A 40 -5.88 -6.18 -6.09
CA VAL A 40 -5.17 -6.91 -7.16
C VAL A 40 -3.70 -6.48 -7.21
N GLY A 41 -3.44 -5.18 -7.17
CA GLY A 41 -2.07 -4.66 -7.12
C GLY A 41 -1.32 -5.08 -5.85
N ALA A 42 -2.02 -5.18 -4.72
CA ALA A 42 -1.44 -5.54 -3.42
C ALA A 42 -1.01 -7.01 -3.40
N VAL A 43 -1.81 -7.91 -3.97
CA VAL A 43 -1.45 -9.33 -4.11
C VAL A 43 -0.16 -9.47 -4.93
N LEU A 44 -0.08 -8.81 -6.08
CA LEU A 44 1.13 -8.83 -6.92
C LEU A 44 2.33 -8.26 -6.16
N ALA A 45 2.16 -7.13 -5.47
CA ALA A 45 3.22 -6.52 -4.68
C ALA A 45 3.67 -7.40 -3.51
N ALA A 46 2.74 -8.09 -2.84
CA ALA A 46 3.04 -8.97 -1.71
C ALA A 46 3.88 -10.18 -2.15
N VAL A 47 3.62 -10.75 -3.33
CA VAL A 47 4.44 -11.84 -3.89
C VAL A 47 5.88 -11.38 -4.06
N TRP A 48 6.11 -10.25 -4.75
CA TRP A 48 7.46 -9.73 -4.97
C TRP A 48 8.14 -9.33 -3.66
N GLY A 49 7.43 -8.64 -2.76
CA GLY A 49 7.96 -8.25 -1.46
C GLY A 49 8.32 -9.44 -0.57
N PHE A 50 7.56 -10.54 -0.64
CA PHE A 50 7.90 -11.78 0.06
C PHE A 50 9.16 -12.42 -0.51
N LEU A 51 9.32 -12.47 -1.83
CA LEU A 51 10.54 -12.99 -2.47
C LEU A 51 11.77 -12.15 -2.11
N ASP A 52 11.63 -10.83 -1.99
CA ASP A 52 12.69 -9.95 -1.52
C ASP A 52 13.04 -10.21 -0.05
N TYR A 53 12.02 -10.38 0.80
CA TYR A 53 12.20 -10.69 2.22
C TYR A 53 13.00 -11.99 2.43
N LEU A 54 12.75 -13.02 1.61
CA LEU A 54 13.47 -14.30 1.69
C LEU A 54 14.97 -14.17 1.37
N GLN A 55 15.38 -13.12 0.66
CA GLN A 55 16.79 -12.85 0.33
C GLN A 55 17.52 -12.11 1.45
N LEU A 56 16.81 -11.61 2.47
CA LEU A 56 17.45 -10.92 3.59
C LEU A 56 18.19 -11.92 4.48
N GLU A 57 19.40 -11.53 4.89
CA GLU A 57 20.17 -12.27 5.88
C GLU A 57 19.40 -12.39 7.21
N ARG A 58 19.42 -13.59 7.77
CA ARG A 58 18.70 -13.91 9.01
C ARG A 58 19.33 -13.20 10.21
N GLU A 59 18.50 -12.93 11.21
CA GLU A 59 18.89 -12.33 12.49
C GLU A 59 19.40 -10.89 12.39
N THR A 60 19.20 -10.24 11.24
CA THR A 60 19.58 -8.83 11.02
C THR A 60 18.45 -7.86 11.39
N PRO A 61 18.78 -6.59 11.73
CA PRO A 61 17.78 -5.54 11.89
C PRO A 61 16.93 -5.31 10.62
N ALA A 62 17.52 -5.51 9.44
CA ALA A 62 16.84 -5.41 8.16
C ALA A 62 15.75 -6.50 8.02
N GLN A 63 16.05 -7.75 8.36
CA GLN A 63 15.06 -8.83 8.37
C GLN A 63 13.91 -8.53 9.33
N LYS A 64 14.20 -8.13 10.57
CA LYS A 64 13.14 -7.80 11.55
C LYS A 64 12.23 -6.68 11.06
N THR A 65 12.83 -5.63 10.48
CA THR A 65 12.09 -4.51 9.88
C THR A 65 11.26 -4.97 8.68
N GLY A 66 11.83 -5.82 7.83
CA GLY A 66 11.15 -6.41 6.67
C GLY A 66 9.93 -7.25 7.05
N LEU A 67 10.03 -8.03 8.14
CA LEU A 67 8.91 -8.81 8.65
C LEU A 67 7.77 -7.91 9.14
N VAL A 68 8.08 -6.88 9.95
CA VAL A 68 7.06 -5.94 10.44
C VAL A 68 6.42 -5.17 9.28
N HIS A 69 7.22 -4.72 8.32
CA HIS A 69 6.73 -4.07 7.10
C HIS A 69 5.77 -4.99 6.34
N MET A 70 6.15 -6.25 6.10
CA MET A 70 5.30 -7.22 5.41
C MET A 70 3.99 -7.47 6.16
N LEU A 71 4.05 -7.68 7.48
CA LEU A 71 2.86 -7.90 8.31
C LEU A 71 1.90 -6.71 8.28
N LEU A 72 2.40 -5.47 8.34
CA LEU A 72 1.57 -4.28 8.23
C LEU A 72 0.88 -4.19 6.87
N ASN A 73 1.58 -4.49 5.77
CA ASN A 73 0.97 -4.48 4.44
C ASN A 73 -0.09 -5.57 4.28
N LEU A 74 0.17 -6.80 4.77
CA LEU A 74 -0.81 -7.88 4.73
C LEU A 74 -2.03 -7.56 5.60
N GLY A 75 -1.82 -6.95 6.77
CA GLY A 75 -2.90 -6.46 7.62
C GLY A 75 -3.75 -5.38 6.93
N ALA A 76 -3.12 -4.40 6.29
CA ALA A 76 -3.82 -3.38 5.51
C ALA A 76 -4.60 -3.99 4.33
N MET A 77 -4.00 -4.95 3.61
CA MET A 77 -4.67 -5.69 2.54
C MET A 77 -5.90 -6.45 3.06
N ALA A 78 -5.80 -7.09 4.23
CA ALA A 78 -6.93 -7.77 4.87
C ALA A 78 -8.03 -6.78 5.28
N LEU A 79 -7.68 -5.61 5.83
CA LEU A 79 -8.65 -4.55 6.14
C LEU A 79 -9.39 -4.07 4.88
N PHE A 80 -8.69 -3.89 3.75
CA PHE A 80 -9.33 -3.55 2.49
C PHE A 80 -10.19 -4.67 1.91
N ALA A 81 -9.83 -5.93 2.12
CA ALA A 81 -10.67 -7.07 1.75
C ALA A 81 -11.96 -7.10 2.58
N VAL A 82 -11.88 -6.87 3.89
CA VAL A 82 -13.06 -6.74 4.77
C VAL A 82 -13.90 -5.52 4.38
N ASN A 83 -13.26 -4.38 4.10
CA ASN A 83 -13.93 -3.17 3.63
C ASN A 83 -14.71 -3.42 2.33
N LEU A 84 -14.11 -4.15 1.39
CA LEU A 84 -14.77 -4.54 0.15
C LEU A 84 -16.03 -5.38 0.43
N ILE A 85 -15.97 -6.35 1.34
CA ILE A 85 -17.12 -7.16 1.75
C ILE A 85 -18.19 -6.30 2.41
N VAL A 86 -17.82 -5.43 3.36
CA VAL A 86 -18.74 -4.49 4.02
C VAL A 86 -19.48 -3.64 2.99
N ARG A 87 -18.77 -3.11 2.00
CA ARG A 87 -19.38 -2.31 0.94
C ARG A 87 -20.26 -3.15 0.02
N PHE A 88 -19.88 -4.37 -0.32
CA PHE A 88 -20.72 -5.25 -1.16
C PHE A 88 -22.03 -5.66 -0.49
N LEU A 89 -22.07 -5.69 0.84
CA LEU A 89 -23.26 -6.03 1.62
C LEU A 89 -24.13 -4.81 1.96
N GLY A 90 -23.61 -3.59 1.77
CA GLY A 90 -24.34 -2.35 1.97
C GLY A 90 -24.92 -1.80 0.67
N ASP A 91 -25.73 -0.76 0.80
CA ASP A 91 -26.32 -0.06 -0.33
C ASP A 91 -25.31 0.92 -0.98
N ASP A 92 -25.56 1.24 -2.26
CA ASP A 92 -24.70 2.14 -3.05
C ASP A 92 -25.13 3.62 -2.96
N ASP A 93 -26.27 3.90 -2.33
CA ASP A 93 -26.88 5.23 -2.23
C ASP A 93 -26.35 6.07 -1.06
N GLU A 94 -25.47 5.52 -0.23
CA GLU A 94 -24.76 6.25 0.83
C GLU A 94 -23.34 5.74 1.05
N VAL A 95 -22.49 6.60 1.63
CA VAL A 95 -21.12 6.23 2.00
C VAL A 95 -21.13 5.38 3.26
N SER A 96 -20.65 4.14 3.17
CA SER A 96 -20.52 3.25 4.33
C SER A 96 -19.58 3.83 5.40
N VAL A 97 -20.12 4.19 6.57
CA VAL A 97 -19.34 4.69 7.72
C VAL A 97 -18.29 3.67 8.17
N LEU A 98 -18.68 2.39 8.27
CA LEU A 98 -17.74 1.32 8.63
C LEU A 98 -16.66 1.15 7.56
N GLY A 99 -17.04 1.20 6.28
CA GLY A 99 -16.10 1.16 5.15
C GLY A 99 -15.10 2.32 5.20
N LEU A 100 -15.54 3.52 5.54
CA LEU A 100 -14.68 4.70 5.70
C LEU A 100 -13.69 4.54 6.86
N ILE A 101 -14.15 4.06 8.02
CA ILE A 101 -13.27 3.80 9.17
C ILE A 101 -12.21 2.76 8.82
N LEU A 102 -12.59 1.67 8.14
CA LEU A 102 -11.65 0.65 7.67
C LEU A 102 -10.62 1.22 6.69
N THR A 103 -11.03 2.08 5.76
CA THR A 103 -10.13 2.79 4.84
C THR A 103 -9.10 3.62 5.62
N LEU A 104 -9.55 4.42 6.61
CA LEU A 104 -8.68 5.29 7.40
C LEU A 104 -7.66 4.50 8.23
N VAL A 105 -8.10 3.44 8.91
CA VAL A 105 -7.22 2.57 9.70
C VAL A 105 -6.19 1.87 8.80
N ALA A 106 -6.61 1.37 7.64
CA ALA A 106 -5.71 0.73 6.70
C ALA A 106 -4.67 1.70 6.13
N LEU A 107 -5.06 2.94 5.77
CA LEU A 107 -4.14 3.96 5.28
C LEU A 107 -3.16 4.44 6.36
N ALA A 108 -3.58 4.50 7.63
CA ALA A 108 -2.68 4.78 8.74
C ALA A 108 -1.63 3.66 8.90
N ALA A 109 -2.05 2.40 8.83
CA ALA A 109 -1.13 1.24 8.85
C ALA A 109 -0.16 1.26 7.65
N LEU A 110 -0.64 1.61 6.45
CA LEU A 110 0.19 1.76 5.25
C LEU A 110 1.18 2.91 5.37
N SER A 111 0.83 4.00 6.05
CA SER A 111 1.73 5.13 6.30
C SER A 111 2.91 4.72 7.19
N LEU A 112 2.62 4.01 8.29
CA LEU A 112 3.67 3.42 9.14
C LEU A 112 4.52 2.40 8.36
N SER A 113 3.86 1.56 7.56
CA SER A 113 4.54 0.59 6.71
C SER A 113 5.46 1.27 5.68
N GLY A 114 5.02 2.36 5.07
CA GLY A 114 5.78 3.15 4.10
C GLY A 114 7.07 3.72 4.71
N TRP A 115 7.00 4.19 5.96
CA TRP A 115 8.20 4.60 6.70
C TRP A 115 9.19 3.45 6.90
N LEU A 116 8.73 2.25 7.27
CA LEU A 116 9.59 1.06 7.37
C LEU A 116 10.19 0.65 6.02
N GLY A 117 9.42 0.77 4.94
CA GLY A 117 9.88 0.52 3.57
C GLY A 117 11.01 1.49 3.17
N GLY A 118 10.85 2.77 3.52
CA GLY A 118 11.90 3.78 3.35
C GLY A 118 13.15 3.45 4.16
N LYS A 119 12.99 3.02 5.42
CA LYS A 119 14.10 2.58 6.26
C LYS A 119 14.85 1.38 5.64
N LEU A 120 14.13 0.40 5.09
CA LEU A 120 14.74 -0.75 4.40
C LEU A 120 15.59 -0.29 3.20
N ALA A 121 15.05 0.59 2.36
CA ALA A 121 15.75 1.03 1.16
C ALA A 121 16.92 1.98 1.48
N TYR A 122 16.66 3.03 2.26
CA TYR A 122 17.62 4.14 2.44
C TYR A 122 18.56 3.96 3.63
N THR A 123 18.20 3.17 4.64
CA THR A 123 19.08 2.92 5.81
C THR A 123 19.78 1.57 5.71
N TYR A 124 19.09 0.54 5.22
CA TYR A 124 19.64 -0.82 5.14
C TYR A 124 20.05 -1.24 3.72
N GLY A 125 19.88 -0.38 2.71
CA GLY A 125 20.34 -0.64 1.34
C GLY A 125 19.59 -1.78 0.63
N VAL A 126 18.41 -2.18 1.11
CA VAL A 126 17.65 -3.27 0.50
C VAL A 126 17.20 -2.86 -0.90
N ARG A 127 17.59 -3.64 -1.92
CA ARG A 127 17.37 -3.36 -3.35
C ARG A 127 18.03 -2.08 -3.86
N VAL A 128 19.02 -1.56 -3.15
CA VAL A 128 19.87 -0.44 -3.60
C VAL A 128 21.22 -1.02 -4.01
N ALA A 129 21.78 -0.53 -5.12
CA ALA A 129 23.12 -0.93 -5.52
C ALA A 129 24.13 -0.53 -4.44
N ASP A 130 25.19 -1.32 -4.25
CA ASP A 130 26.29 -0.90 -3.40
C ASP A 130 26.94 0.40 -3.91
N GLU A 131 27.61 1.13 -3.03
CA GLU A 131 28.19 2.44 -3.35
C GLU A 131 29.19 2.38 -4.52
N GLN A 132 29.91 1.25 -4.67
CA GLN A 132 30.87 1.06 -5.75
C GLN A 132 30.16 1.02 -7.11
N LYS A 133 29.08 0.24 -7.23
CA LYS A 133 28.25 0.19 -8.44
C LYS A 133 27.54 1.51 -8.71
N GLN A 134 27.08 2.22 -7.66
CA GLN A 134 26.52 3.56 -7.85
C GLN A 134 27.57 4.53 -8.40
N ALA A 135 28.81 4.48 -7.88
CA ALA A 135 29.90 5.34 -8.31
C ALA A 135 30.26 5.15 -9.79
N GLU A 136 30.09 3.94 -10.36
CA GLU A 136 30.27 3.71 -11.80
C GLU A 136 29.35 4.60 -12.66
N GLY A 137 28.11 4.82 -12.23
CA GLY A 137 27.15 5.69 -12.94
C GLY A 137 27.46 7.19 -12.82
N PHE A 138 28.26 7.60 -11.83
CA PHE A 138 28.66 9.00 -11.62
C PHE A 138 30.06 9.32 -12.18
N ARG A 139 30.81 8.32 -12.64
CA ARG A 139 32.07 8.57 -13.36
C ARG A 139 31.73 9.18 -14.71
N ALA A 140 32.15 10.43 -14.93
CA ALA A 140 32.12 11.03 -16.26
C ALA A 140 32.89 10.11 -17.20
N GLY A 141 32.24 9.61 -18.26
CA GLY A 141 32.94 8.92 -19.33
C GLY A 141 34.02 9.86 -19.85
N THR A 142 35.29 9.54 -19.62
CA THR A 142 36.37 10.21 -20.32
C THR A 142 36.15 10.01 -21.82
N PRO A 143 36.09 11.09 -22.63
CA PRO A 143 35.92 10.99 -24.07
C PRO A 143 37.05 10.19 -24.73
#